data_AF-A0AAV3HDZ2-F1
#
_entry.id   AF-A0AAV3HDZ2-F1
#
_cell.length_a   1.000
_cell.length_b   1.000
_cell.length_c   1.000
_cell.angle_alpha   90.00
_cell.angle_beta   90.00
_cell.angle_gamma   90.00
#
_symmetry.space_group_name_H-M   'P 1'
#
loop_
_entity.id
_entity.type
_entity.pdbx_description
1 polymer ?
#
loop_
_entity_poly.entity_id
_entity_poly.type
_entity_poly.pdbx_seq_one_letter_code
_entity_poly.pdbx_strand_id
1 'polypeptide(L)' 'MRESAPASESNGAPLQTAEPEYPDGLSEPIGKFPMTGVWRPSLDFRQRAALWGMALPEPEFTPAELAAFRDYWMA' A
#
# COMPACT_ATOMS: atom_id res chain seq x y z
N MET A 1 4.81 20.99 -36.13
CA MET A 1 3.55 20.35 -35.70
C MET A 1 3.88 19.61 -34.42
N ARG A 2 3.46 20.14 -33.26
CA ARG A 2 3.71 19.53 -31.94
C ARG A 2 2.43 18.78 -31.57
N GLU A 3 2.49 17.45 -31.59
CA GLU A 3 1.43 16.61 -31.02
C GLU A 3 1.49 16.74 -29.49
N SER A 4 0.45 17.35 -28.92
CA SER A 4 0.23 17.37 -27.47
C SER A 4 -0.55 16.12 -27.10
N ALA A 5 0.06 15.24 -26.30
CA ALA A 5 -0.64 14.12 -25.66
C ALA A 5 -1.77 14.65 -24.76
N PRO A 6 -2.93 13.98 -24.69
CA PRO A 6 -3.95 14.35 -23.72
C PRO A 6 -3.40 14.02 -22.34
N ALA A 7 -3.27 15.05 -21.50
CA ALA A 7 -3.04 14.88 -20.08
C ALA A 7 -4.15 13.98 -19.53
N SER A 8 -3.77 12.80 -19.02
CA SER A 8 -4.66 12.03 -18.16
C SER A 8 -4.96 12.88 -16.94
N GLU A 9 -6.07 13.60 -16.98
CA GLU A 9 -6.69 14.22 -15.82
C GLU A 9 -7.10 13.11 -14.86
N SER A 10 -6.16 12.69 -14.00
CA SER A 10 -6.47 11.93 -12.80
C SER A 10 -7.18 12.88 -11.85
N ASN A 11 -8.49 12.96 -12.01
CA ASN A 11 -9.50 13.53 -11.13
C ASN A 11 -8.98 13.83 -9.71
N GLY A 12 -8.73 15.11 -9.44
CA GLY A 12 -8.36 15.64 -8.13
C GLY A 12 -9.57 15.68 -7.18
N ALA A 13 -10.10 14.51 -6.82
CA ALA A 13 -10.86 14.41 -5.59
C ALA A 13 -9.89 14.64 -4.42
N PRO A 14 -10.26 15.41 -3.39
CA PRO A 14 -9.45 15.44 -2.17
C PRO A 14 -9.29 13.99 -1.74
N LEU A 15 -8.05 13.56 -1.50
CA LEU A 15 -7.72 12.34 -0.79
C LEU A 15 -8.35 12.47 0.60
N GLN A 16 -9.66 12.22 0.69
CA GLN A 16 -10.31 12.10 1.98
C GLN A 16 -9.58 10.97 2.69
N THR A 17 -9.32 11.21 3.97
CA THR A 17 -8.79 10.25 4.95
C THR A 17 -9.76 9.07 5.11
N ALA A 18 -10.12 8.42 4.01
CA ALA A 18 -10.92 7.21 4.00
C ALA A 18 -9.98 6.09 4.40
N GLU A 19 -10.36 5.36 5.44
CA GLU A 19 -9.69 4.11 5.78
C GLU A 19 -9.67 3.20 4.54
N PRO A 20 -8.59 2.43 4.33
CA PRO A 20 -8.48 1.53 3.19
C PRO A 20 -9.67 0.60 3.22
N GLU A 21 -10.49 0.64 2.16
CA GLU A 21 -11.61 -0.26 2.02
C GLU A 21 -11.06 -1.61 1.57
N TYR A 22 -11.36 -2.66 2.34
CA TYR A 22 -11.01 -4.04 2.04
C TYR A 22 -12.24 -4.71 1.43
N PRO A 23 -12.31 -4.89 0.11
CA PRO A 23 -13.47 -5.50 -0.52
C PRO A 23 -13.63 -6.94 -0.03
N ASP A 24 -14.88 -7.40 0.07
CA ASP A 24 -15.17 -8.78 0.45
C ASP A 24 -14.42 -9.77 -0.45
N GLY A 25 -13.65 -10.67 0.18
CA GLY A 25 -12.83 -11.66 -0.51
C GLY A 25 -11.42 -11.19 -0.88
N LEU A 26 -11.05 -9.94 -0.61
CA LEU A 26 -9.70 -9.42 -0.81
C LEU A 26 -9.04 -9.08 0.52
N SER A 27 -7.81 -9.56 0.70
CA SER A 27 -6.99 -9.25 1.89
C SER A 27 -6.24 -7.92 1.77
N GLU A 28 -6.46 -7.18 0.68
CA GLU A 28 -5.74 -5.95 0.34
C GLU A 28 -6.71 -4.87 -0.15
N PRO A 29 -6.45 -3.60 0.19
CA PRO A 29 -7.25 -2.49 -0.30
C PRO A 29 -6.95 -2.20 -1.77
N ILE A 30 -7.99 -1.76 -2.50
CA ILE A 30 -7.88 -1.41 -3.92
C ILE A 30 -7.65 0.11 -4.07
N GLY A 31 -6.75 0.48 -4.99
CA GLY A 31 -6.50 1.87 -5.37
C GLY A 31 -5.39 2.53 -4.56
N LYS A 32 -5.31 3.87 -4.62
CA LYS A 32 -4.39 4.66 -3.80
C LYS A 32 -5.08 5.01 -2.49
N PHE A 33 -4.42 4.78 -1.37
CA PHE A 33 -4.93 5.06 -0.04
C PHE A 33 -3.80 5.63 0.84
N PRO A 34 -4.11 6.51 1.80
CA PRO A 34 -3.15 6.91 2.83
C PRO A 34 -2.84 5.73 3.77
N MET A 35 -1.65 5.71 4.37
CA MET A 35 -1.32 4.71 5.39
C MET A 35 -2.25 4.84 6.60
N THR A 36 -2.67 3.72 7.19
CA THR A 36 -3.49 3.71 8.42
C THR A 36 -2.94 2.78 9.48
N GLY A 37 -3.33 3.03 10.74
CA GLY A 37 -2.94 2.21 11.89
C GLY A 37 -3.41 0.75 11.81
N VAL A 38 -4.41 0.45 10.97
CA VAL A 38 -4.95 -0.89 10.76
C VAL A 38 -4.42 -1.57 9.49
N TRP A 39 -3.67 -0.85 8.63
CA TRP A 39 -3.18 -1.37 7.35
C TRP A 39 -2.28 -2.58 7.52
N ARG A 40 -2.56 -3.72 6.87
CA ARG A 40 -1.67 -4.89 6.92
C ARG A 40 -1.01 -5.14 5.57
N PRO A 41 0.23 -5.66 5.54
CA PRO A 41 0.78 -6.23 4.33
C PRO A 41 -0.05 -7.45 3.94
N SER A 42 0.12 -7.90 2.71
CA SER A 42 -0.58 -9.08 2.21
C SER A 42 -0.18 -10.37 2.93
N LEU A 43 -1.06 -11.37 2.82
CA LEU A 43 -0.79 -12.71 3.38
C LEU A 43 0.41 -13.40 2.70
N ASP A 44 0.72 -13.04 1.46
CA ASP A 44 1.86 -13.54 0.68
C ASP A 44 3.08 -12.60 0.72
N PHE A 45 3.15 -11.66 1.68
CA PHE A 45 4.17 -10.61 1.72
C PHE A 45 5.60 -11.13 1.56
N ARG A 46 5.95 -12.23 2.24
CA ARG A 46 7.26 -12.88 2.13
C ARG A 46 7.56 -13.38 0.71
N GLN A 47 6.57 -13.94 0.02
CA GLN A 47 6.73 -14.40 -1.36
C GLN A 47 6.95 -13.21 -2.30
N ARG A 48 6.21 -12.12 -2.11
CA ARG A 48 6.35 -10.90 -2.93
C ARG A 48 7.67 -10.19 -2.69
N ALA A 49 8.13 -10.15 -1.44
CA ALA A 49 9.46 -9.66 -1.10
C ALA A 49 10.55 -10.46 -1.85
N ALA A 50 10.43 -11.79 -1.90
CA ALA A 50 11.37 -12.63 -2.63
C ALA A 50 11.35 -12.37 -4.14
N LEU A 51 10.19 -12.10 -4.74
CA LEU A 51 10.09 -11.68 -6.16
C LEU A 51 10.80 -10.36 -6.43
N TRP A 52 10.89 -9.48 -5.43
CA TRP A 52 11.65 -8.23 -5.48
C TRP A 52 13.12 -8.40 -5.05
N GLY A 53 13.60 -9.64 -4.86
CA GLY A 53 14.99 -9.93 -4.49
C GLY A 53 15.30 -9.80 -3.00
N MET A 54 14.28 -9.65 -2.15
CA MET A 54 14.41 -9.56 -0.70
C MET A 54 13.96 -10.87 -0.04
N ALA A 55 14.93 -11.71 0.35
CA ALA A 55 14.65 -12.95 1.08
C ALA A 55 14.44 -12.66 2.58
N LEU A 56 13.17 -12.56 2.99
CA LEU A 56 12.82 -12.33 4.40
C LEU A 56 12.92 -13.64 5.24
N PRO A 57 13.39 -13.56 6.50
CA PRO A 57 13.42 -14.69 7.43
C PRO A 57 12.01 -15.06 7.93
N GLU A 58 11.91 -16.02 8.84
CA GLU A 58 10.66 -16.36 9.52
C GLU A 58 10.76 -16.03 11.02
N PRO A 59 9.84 -15.21 11.58
CA PRO A 59 8.76 -14.49 10.88
C PRO A 59 9.30 -13.39 9.95
N GLU A 60 8.52 -13.03 8.92
CA GLU A 60 8.93 -12.03 7.92
C GLU A 60 9.11 -10.61 8.47
N PHE A 61 8.43 -10.28 9.58
CA PHE A 61 8.59 -9.05 10.35
C PHE A 61 8.05 -9.26 11.77
N THR A 62 8.53 -8.46 12.70
CA THR A 62 8.03 -8.35 14.07
C THR A 62 6.83 -7.40 14.15
N PRO A 63 5.96 -7.53 15.16
CA PRO A 63 4.87 -6.57 15.38
C PRO A 63 5.35 -5.12 15.54
N ALA A 64 6.54 -4.92 16.12
CA ALA A 64 7.13 -3.60 16.32
C ALA A 64 7.60 -2.96 15.01
N GLU A 65 8.19 -3.73 14.10
CA GLU A 65 8.59 -3.22 12.77
C GLU A 65 7.38 -2.78 11.96
N LEU A 66 6.28 -3.53 12.00
CA LEU A 66 5.04 -3.15 11.33
C LEU A 66 4.43 -1.87 11.93
N ALA A 67 4.45 -1.73 13.26
CA ALA A 67 3.98 -0.52 13.92
C ALA A 67 4.83 0.70 13.52
N ALA A 68 6.16 0.58 13.60
CA ALA A 68 7.08 1.65 13.23
C ALA A 68 6.94 2.07 11.76
N PHE A 69 6.72 1.11 10.86
CA PHE A 69 6.46 1.40 9.44
C PHE A 69 5.19 2.23 9.27
N ARG A 70 4.08 1.83 9.92
CA ARG A 70 2.82 2.59 9.85
C ARG A 70 2.99 3.98 10.43
N ASP A 71 3.62 4.11 11.58
CA ASP A 71 3.83 5.40 12.26
C ASP A 71 4.66 6.36 11.39
N TYR A 72 5.70 5.86 10.73
CA TYR A 72 6.53 6.66 9.83
C TYR A 72 5.74 7.21 8.64
N TRP A 73 4.88 6.40 8.02
CA TRP A 73 4.11 6.80 6.84
C TRP A 73 2.82 7.56 7.16
N MET A 74 2.37 7.57 8.42
CA MET A 74 1.24 8.38 8.89
C MET A 74 1.64 9.80 9.32
N ALA A 75 2.93 10.06 9.53
CA ALA A 75 3.48 11.35 9.96
C ALA A 75 3.57 12.36 8.79
#